data_AF-A0A2S7QNW6-F1
#
_entry.id   AF-A0A2S7QNW6-F1
#
_cell.length_a   1.000
_cell.length_b   1.000
_cell.length_c   1.000
_cell.angle_alpha   90.00
_cell.angle_beta   90.00
_cell.angle_gamma   90.00
#
_symmetry.space_group_name_H-M   'P 1'
#
loop_
_entity.id
_entity.type
_entity.pdbx_description
1 polymer ?
#
loop_
_entity_poly.entity_id
_entity_poly.type
_entity_poly.pdbx_seq_one_letter_code
_entity_poly.pdbx_strand_id
1 'polypeptide(L)'
;MTICGIAPGGRRLLRIFLLVAILTFTYLYFFSRPHYNQIPNYAPLRKTDSSSKVAIATFLSGGEDPSAPVEDDFYFQAARTLTYQLLHDPKTRSKRADIPFLVICTQSVDISRIERLKLDGATVHVVDDVPLPFWISTGVTRWKDQFTKLRIFEMVEYERVLFIDADTLIVEPIDGIFDELMVQTPMTTLLHRTSEVKSDEKPLPINYSFAARSDNAFSGERDHPFPPPPTESFSAGFWLAAPSREMYDYLTSVMQNWRRFNPHTMEQSLLNYAFRRNGPMPWYELGWQWSATWPSMRDFEGGVKTLHEKWDRTGPEELGEKWQRVKSEMETFQQK
;
A
#
# COMPACT_ATOMS: atom_id res chain seq x y z
N MET A 1 31.36 41.60 -52.12
CA MET A 1 30.73 41.38 -50.79
C MET A 1 31.82 40.83 -49.88
N THR A 2 32.45 41.71 -49.10
CA THR A 2 33.70 41.45 -48.38
C THR A 2 33.40 40.77 -47.06
N ILE A 3 33.92 39.56 -46.85
CA ILE A 3 33.75 38.79 -45.61
C ILE A 3 34.56 39.50 -44.51
N CYS A 4 33.85 40.10 -43.57
CA CYS A 4 34.45 40.76 -42.40
C CYS A 4 35.08 39.69 -41.50
N GLY A 5 36.41 39.65 -41.47
CA GLY A 5 37.18 38.73 -40.64
C GLY A 5 37.00 39.05 -39.16
N ILE A 6 36.54 38.07 -38.38
CA ILE A 6 36.44 38.15 -36.92
C ILE A 6 37.82 38.49 -36.35
N ALA A 7 37.92 39.62 -35.66
CA ALA A 7 39.14 40.12 -35.04
C ALA A 7 39.81 39.07 -34.15
N PRO A 8 41.16 39.04 -34.06
CA PRO A 8 41.91 37.99 -33.36
C PRO A 8 41.53 37.82 -31.87
N GLY A 9 41.04 38.88 -31.21
CA GLY A 9 40.49 38.81 -29.85
C GLY A 9 39.19 38.02 -29.73
N GLY A 10 38.32 38.06 -30.76
CA GLY A 10 37.04 37.36 -30.79
C GLY A 10 37.18 35.84 -30.87
N ARG A 11 38.20 35.34 -31.58
CA ARG A 11 38.49 33.89 -31.65
C ARG A 11 38.99 33.33 -30.32
N ARG A 12 39.73 34.13 -29.53
CA ARG A 12 40.23 33.73 -28.21
C ARG A 12 39.08 33.70 -27.18
N LEU A 13 38.21 34.71 -27.20
CA LEU A 13 37.00 34.76 -26.37
C LEU A 13 36.03 33.61 -26.70
N LEU A 14 35.82 33.31 -27.98
CA LEU A 14 34.96 32.19 -28.40
C LEU A 14 35.49 30.83 -27.94
N ARG A 15 36.82 30.63 -28.00
CA ARG A 15 37.45 29.39 -27.49
C ARG A 15 37.33 29.24 -25.97
N ILE A 16 37.49 30.35 -25.22
CA ILE A 16 37.30 30.34 -23.76
C ILE A 16 35.84 30.03 -23.43
N PHE A 17 34.89 30.66 -24.12
CA PHE A 17 33.46 30.41 -23.93
C PHE A 17 33.08 28.96 -24.23
N LEU A 18 33.55 28.40 -25.35
CA LEU A 18 33.34 26.98 -25.68
C LEU A 18 33.94 26.05 -24.63
N LEU A 19 35.13 26.35 -24.13
CA LEU A 19 35.80 25.52 -23.13
C LEU A 19 35.07 25.56 -21.77
N VAL A 20 34.60 26.75 -21.36
CA VAL A 20 33.74 26.89 -20.18
C VAL A 20 32.41 26.18 -20.37
N ALA A 21 31.78 26.30 -21.54
CA ALA A 21 30.51 25.63 -21.85
C ALA A 21 30.68 24.11 -21.84
N ILE A 22 31.75 23.58 -22.44
CA ILE A 22 32.10 22.15 -22.40
C ILE A 22 32.30 21.73 -20.95
N LEU A 23 33.21 22.36 -20.20
CA LEU A 23 33.46 22.00 -18.80
C LEU A 23 32.18 22.05 -17.93
N THR A 24 31.32 23.04 -18.16
CA THR A 24 30.03 23.15 -17.47
C THR A 24 29.10 22.01 -17.87
N PHE A 25 29.00 21.68 -19.16
CA PHE A 25 28.19 20.55 -19.63
C PHE A 25 28.74 19.22 -19.14
N THR A 26 30.06 19.04 -19.10
CA THR A 26 30.70 17.83 -18.57
C THR A 26 30.50 17.73 -17.06
N TYR A 27 30.64 18.83 -16.33
CA TYR A 27 30.36 18.90 -14.90
C TYR A 27 28.90 18.57 -14.61
N LEU A 28 27.95 19.20 -15.31
CA LEU A 28 26.54 18.86 -15.19
C LEU A 28 26.31 17.40 -15.59
N TYR A 29 26.90 16.88 -16.66
CA TYR A 29 26.71 15.49 -17.07
C TYR A 29 27.20 14.47 -16.03
N PHE A 30 28.35 14.71 -15.40
CA PHE A 30 28.92 13.81 -14.40
C PHE A 30 28.33 14.00 -13.00
N PHE A 31 28.03 15.24 -12.60
CA PHE A 31 27.57 15.56 -11.24
C PHE A 31 26.05 15.75 -11.11
N SER A 32 25.29 15.79 -12.22
CA SER A 32 23.81 15.71 -12.17
C SER A 32 23.30 14.29 -12.09
N ARG A 33 24.16 13.27 -12.28
CA ARG A 33 23.77 11.88 -12.05
C ARG A 33 23.75 11.67 -10.54
N PRO A 34 22.61 11.32 -9.94
CA PRO A 34 22.58 10.99 -8.52
C PRO A 34 23.54 9.82 -8.27
N HIS A 35 24.62 10.09 -7.53
CA HIS A 35 25.45 9.03 -6.99
C HIS A 35 24.68 8.40 -5.84
N TYR A 36 24.07 7.26 -6.12
CA TYR A 36 23.43 6.45 -5.09
C TYR A 36 24.54 5.80 -4.26
N ASN A 37 24.85 6.39 -3.10
CA ASN A 37 25.67 5.74 -2.10
C ASN A 37 24.79 4.70 -1.39
N GLN A 38 25.12 3.41 -1.56
CA GLN A 38 24.50 2.34 -0.77
C GLN A 38 24.61 2.69 0.71
N ILE A 39 23.49 2.71 1.43
CA ILE A 39 23.53 2.77 2.90
C ILE A 39 23.92 1.36 3.37
N PRO A 40 25.08 1.16 4.02
CA PRO A 40 25.60 -0.18 4.33
C PRO A 40 24.82 -0.95 5.41
N ASN A 41 23.83 -0.33 6.04
CA ASN A 41 23.28 -0.80 7.32
C ASN A 41 22.04 -1.69 7.21
N TYR A 42 21.58 -2.03 6.01
CA TYR A 42 20.34 -2.76 5.84
C TYR A 42 20.56 -4.12 5.18
N ALA A 43 20.11 -5.17 5.86
CA ALA A 43 20.21 -6.53 5.36
C ALA A 43 19.28 -6.72 4.15
N PRO A 44 19.70 -7.46 3.11
CA PRO A 44 18.83 -7.78 1.98
C PRO A 44 17.58 -8.53 2.46
N LEU A 45 16.43 -8.24 1.85
CA LEU A 45 15.23 -9.04 2.08
C LEU A 45 15.49 -10.48 1.66
N ARG A 46 15.07 -11.43 2.50
CA ARG A 46 15.17 -12.86 2.21
C ARG A 46 13.97 -13.36 1.40
N LYS A 47 14.22 -14.40 0.61
CA LYS A 47 13.15 -15.24 0.05
C LYS A 47 12.42 -15.93 1.21
N THR A 48 11.10 -15.96 1.18
CA THR A 48 10.33 -16.69 2.19
C THR A 48 10.20 -18.17 1.85
N ASP A 49 9.98 -18.95 2.90
CA ASP A 49 9.74 -20.38 2.91
C ASP A 49 8.66 -20.72 3.96
N SER A 50 8.39 -22.00 4.17
CA SER A 50 7.38 -22.47 5.12
C SER A 50 7.67 -22.12 6.60
N SER A 51 8.90 -21.69 6.93
CA SER A 51 9.30 -21.26 8.28
C SER A 51 9.25 -19.75 8.47
N SER A 52 8.97 -19.00 7.41
CA SER A 52 8.91 -17.53 7.45
C SER A 52 7.66 -17.07 8.20
N LYS A 53 7.84 -16.08 9.07
CA LYS A 53 6.78 -15.40 9.82
C LYS A 53 6.05 -14.46 8.87
N VAL A 54 4.80 -14.76 8.60
CA VAL A 54 3.92 -13.91 7.80
C VAL A 54 2.70 -13.53 8.62
N ALA A 55 2.06 -12.42 8.30
CA ALA A 55 0.86 -11.96 8.98
C ALA A 55 -0.17 -11.40 8.02
N ILE A 56 -1.44 -11.43 8.42
CA ILE A 56 -2.52 -10.67 7.78
C ILE A 56 -2.85 -9.51 8.71
N ALA A 57 -2.98 -8.30 8.18
CA ALA A 57 -3.24 -7.09 8.93
C ALA A 57 -4.43 -6.31 8.37
N THR A 58 -5.16 -5.65 9.26
CA THR A 58 -6.13 -4.60 8.92
C THR A 58 -5.86 -3.35 9.76
N PHE A 59 -6.62 -2.28 9.51
CA PHE A 59 -6.46 -1.00 10.18
C PHE A 59 -7.79 -0.46 10.71
N LEU A 60 -7.74 0.13 11.91
CA LEU A 60 -8.87 0.80 12.55
C LEU A 60 -8.41 2.14 13.15
N SER A 61 -9.18 3.20 12.91
CA SER A 61 -9.03 4.49 13.61
C SER A 61 -10.27 4.84 14.43
N GLY A 62 -10.19 5.88 15.27
CA GLY A 62 -11.18 6.24 16.30
C GLY A 62 -12.59 6.69 15.85
N GLY A 63 -13.04 6.31 14.65
CA GLY A 63 -14.40 6.58 14.15
C GLY A 63 -14.65 8.01 13.65
N GLU A 64 -15.81 8.24 13.01
CA GLU A 64 -16.26 9.58 12.56
C GLU A 64 -16.86 10.40 13.70
N ASP A 65 -17.48 9.74 14.68
CA ASP A 65 -18.06 10.33 15.88
C ASP A 65 -17.63 9.50 17.11
N PRO A 66 -16.72 10.03 17.96
CA PRO A 66 -16.30 9.35 19.19
C PRO A 66 -17.44 9.12 20.19
N SER A 67 -18.55 9.85 20.03
CA SER A 67 -19.76 9.71 20.85
C SER A 67 -20.81 8.77 20.26
N ALA A 68 -20.63 8.32 19.01
CA ALA A 68 -21.55 7.37 18.41
C ALA A 68 -21.52 6.04 19.16
N PRO A 69 -22.69 5.40 19.37
CA PRO A 69 -22.75 4.05 19.90
C PRO A 69 -21.84 3.10 19.13
N VAL A 70 -21.25 2.15 19.86
CA VAL A 70 -20.34 1.13 19.29
C VAL A 70 -21.00 0.32 18.16
N GLU A 71 -22.32 0.19 18.18
CA GLU A 71 -23.11 -0.53 17.16
C GLU A 71 -23.21 0.24 15.83
N ASP A 72 -23.08 1.57 15.87
CA ASP A 72 -23.21 2.46 14.71
C ASP A 72 -21.86 2.73 14.03
N ASP A 73 -20.76 2.31 14.63
CA ASP A 73 -19.42 2.44 14.04
C ASP A 73 -19.16 1.34 13.01
N PHE A 74 -19.43 1.67 11.74
CA PHE A 74 -19.27 0.75 10.63
C PHE A 74 -17.87 0.13 10.56
N TYR A 75 -16.80 0.92 10.70
CA TYR A 75 -15.43 0.39 10.55
C TYR A 75 -15.03 -0.49 11.72
N PHE A 76 -15.52 -0.18 12.93
CA PHE A 76 -15.36 -1.08 14.06
C PHE A 76 -16.09 -2.41 13.82
N GLN A 77 -17.35 -2.38 13.39
CA GLN A 77 -18.09 -3.62 13.08
C GLN A 77 -17.43 -4.38 11.92
N ALA A 78 -16.96 -3.69 10.89
CA ALA A 78 -16.26 -4.29 9.76
C ALA A 78 -14.95 -4.98 10.20
N ALA A 79 -14.15 -4.36 11.07
CA ALA A 79 -12.94 -4.97 11.62
C ALA A 79 -13.26 -6.25 12.43
N ARG A 80 -14.37 -6.26 13.18
CA ARG A 80 -14.84 -7.45 13.90
C ARG A 80 -15.33 -8.54 12.97
N THR A 81 -16.11 -8.18 11.94
CA THR A 81 -16.55 -9.11 10.89
C THR A 81 -15.35 -9.70 10.16
N LEU A 82 -14.33 -8.91 9.83
CA LEU A 82 -13.09 -9.40 9.23
C LEU A 82 -12.31 -10.32 10.17
N THR A 83 -12.24 -10.00 11.46
CA THR A 83 -11.66 -10.88 12.49
C THR A 83 -12.35 -12.25 12.49
N TYR A 84 -13.69 -12.25 12.49
CA TYR A 84 -14.49 -13.47 12.44
C TYR A 84 -14.23 -14.30 11.18
N GLN A 85 -14.25 -13.67 10.01
CA GLN A 85 -13.96 -14.33 8.74
C GLN A 85 -12.59 -15.02 8.74
N LEU A 86 -11.55 -14.34 9.23
CA LEU A 86 -10.19 -14.87 9.20
C LEU A 86 -9.88 -15.93 10.25
N LEU A 87 -10.53 -15.87 11.42
CA LEU A 87 -10.19 -16.72 12.56
C LEU A 87 -11.22 -17.81 12.86
N HIS A 88 -12.50 -17.56 12.59
CA HIS A 88 -13.59 -18.36 13.18
C HIS A 88 -14.53 -18.98 12.16
N ASP A 89 -14.86 -18.27 11.08
CA ASP A 89 -15.78 -18.76 10.04
C ASP A 89 -15.23 -20.05 9.41
N PRO A 90 -15.91 -21.21 9.55
CA PRO A 90 -15.45 -22.47 8.97
C PRO A 90 -15.21 -22.42 7.46
N LYS A 91 -15.88 -21.50 6.75
CA LYS A 91 -15.76 -21.33 5.30
C LYS A 91 -14.51 -20.55 4.91
N THR A 92 -14.14 -19.52 5.68
CA THR A 92 -13.16 -18.51 5.24
C THR A 92 -11.91 -18.44 6.12
N ARG A 93 -11.94 -19.01 7.33
CA ARG A 93 -10.81 -18.97 8.26
C ARG A 93 -9.51 -19.49 7.62
N SER A 94 -8.40 -18.89 8.01
CA SER A 94 -7.07 -19.33 7.62
C SER A 94 -6.89 -20.82 7.93
N LYS A 95 -6.34 -21.58 6.98
CA LYS A 95 -5.97 -22.98 7.22
C LYS A 95 -4.64 -23.10 7.95
N ARG A 96 -3.86 -22.03 7.96
CA ARG A 96 -2.58 -21.87 8.64
C ARG A 96 -2.75 -21.18 10.00
N ALA A 97 -2.56 -21.94 11.07
CA ALA A 97 -2.64 -21.44 12.46
C ALA A 97 -1.41 -20.60 12.87
N ASP A 98 -0.33 -20.66 12.09
CA ASP A 98 0.91 -19.90 12.31
C ASP A 98 0.83 -18.45 11.80
N ILE A 99 -0.22 -18.09 11.06
CA ILE A 99 -0.41 -16.73 10.52
C ILE A 99 -1.32 -15.94 11.48
N PRO A 100 -0.80 -14.98 12.25
CA PRO A 100 -1.64 -14.13 13.08
C PRO A 100 -2.45 -13.16 12.23
N PHE A 101 -3.63 -12.80 12.75
CA PHE A 101 -4.39 -11.66 12.28
C PHE A 101 -4.17 -10.45 13.19
N LEU A 102 -3.64 -9.38 12.59
CA LEU A 102 -3.27 -8.15 13.26
C LEU A 102 -4.33 -7.06 13.00
N VAL A 103 -4.76 -6.37 14.04
CA VAL A 103 -5.56 -5.14 13.90
C VAL A 103 -4.71 -3.98 14.36
N ILE A 104 -4.30 -3.14 13.41
CA ILE A 104 -3.49 -1.95 13.68
C ILE A 104 -4.43 -0.81 14.05
N CYS A 105 -4.31 -0.30 15.27
CA CYS A 105 -5.17 0.74 15.80
C CYS A 105 -4.39 2.05 16.00
N THR A 106 -5.01 3.18 15.68
CA THR A 106 -4.52 4.49 16.15
C THR A 106 -4.70 4.60 17.67
N GLN A 107 -3.98 5.52 18.30
CA GLN A 107 -4.15 5.83 19.73
C GLN A 107 -5.55 6.39 20.06
N SER A 108 -6.29 6.87 19.06
CA SER A 108 -7.64 7.41 19.21
C SER A 108 -8.74 6.34 19.29
N VAL A 109 -8.43 5.06 19.08
CA VAL A 109 -9.40 3.98 19.24
C VAL A 109 -9.65 3.74 20.74
N ASP A 110 -10.92 3.74 21.16
CA ASP A 110 -11.28 3.51 22.55
C ASP A 110 -10.78 2.17 23.10
N ILE A 111 -10.40 2.18 24.38
CA ILE A 111 -9.92 0.97 25.08
C ILE A 111 -10.97 -0.15 25.04
N SER A 112 -12.26 0.17 25.16
CA SER A 112 -13.34 -0.83 25.09
C SER A 112 -13.38 -1.55 23.73
N ARG A 113 -13.14 -0.81 22.63
CA ARG A 113 -13.05 -1.36 21.27
C ARG A 113 -11.81 -2.24 21.11
N ILE A 114 -10.67 -1.81 21.63
CA ILE A 114 -9.43 -2.58 21.66
C ILE A 114 -9.63 -3.92 22.39
N GLU A 115 -10.20 -3.88 23.60
CA GLU A 115 -10.44 -5.09 24.39
C GLU A 115 -11.46 -6.02 23.72
N ARG A 116 -12.50 -5.47 23.08
CA ARG A 116 -13.45 -6.27 22.29
C ARG A 116 -12.78 -6.99 21.12
N LEU A 117 -11.88 -6.34 20.38
CA LEU A 117 -11.14 -6.97 19.27
C LEU A 117 -10.22 -8.09 19.77
N LYS A 118 -9.55 -7.90 20.93
CA LYS A 118 -8.77 -8.96 21.57
C LYS A 118 -9.64 -10.14 21.98
N LEU A 119 -10.82 -9.88 22.54
CA LEU A 119 -11.81 -10.92 22.87
C LEU A 119 -12.33 -11.63 21.62
N ASP A 120 -12.38 -10.95 20.48
CA ASP A 120 -12.70 -11.54 19.17
C ASP A 120 -11.55 -12.41 18.63
N GLY A 121 -10.38 -12.43 19.29
CA GLY A 121 -9.22 -13.24 18.94
C GLY A 121 -8.17 -12.52 18.09
N ALA A 122 -8.38 -11.24 17.76
CA ALA A 122 -7.40 -10.46 17.02
C ALA A 122 -6.18 -10.09 17.89
N THR A 123 -5.00 -10.04 17.26
CA THR A 123 -3.83 -9.42 17.88
C THR A 123 -3.85 -7.93 17.59
N VAL A 124 -4.11 -7.11 18.62
CA VAL A 124 -4.25 -5.65 18.44
C VAL A 124 -2.92 -4.95 18.67
N HIS A 125 -2.48 -4.15 17.69
CA HIS A 125 -1.29 -3.30 17.76
C HIS A 125 -1.70 -1.83 17.74
N VAL A 126 -1.61 -1.17 18.89
CA VAL A 126 -1.80 0.29 18.96
C VAL A 126 -0.50 0.97 18.53
N VAL A 127 -0.58 1.85 17.53
CA VAL A 127 0.58 2.52 16.95
C VAL A 127 0.42 4.04 16.96
N ASP A 128 1.54 4.73 16.90
CA ASP A 128 1.57 6.18 16.76
C ASP A 128 1.09 6.60 15.37
N ASP A 129 0.35 7.71 15.31
CA ASP A 129 -0.02 8.33 14.04
C ASP A 129 1.22 8.64 13.19
N VAL A 130 1.07 8.58 11.87
CA VAL A 130 2.13 9.01 10.95
C VAL A 130 2.04 10.53 10.77
N PRO A 131 3.10 11.30 11.11
CA PRO A 131 3.06 12.75 10.97
C PRO A 131 2.93 13.18 9.51
N LEU A 132 1.95 14.05 9.23
CA LEU A 132 1.71 14.57 7.89
C LEU A 132 2.19 16.01 7.73
N PRO A 133 2.91 16.35 6.64
CA PRO A 133 3.21 17.72 6.30
C PRO A 133 1.94 18.45 5.86
N PHE A 134 1.94 19.78 6.04
CA PHE A 134 0.76 20.65 5.85
C PHE A 134 0.04 20.51 4.49
N TRP A 135 0.77 20.05 3.47
CA TRP A 135 0.27 19.95 2.10
C TRP A 135 -0.49 18.67 1.81
N ILE A 136 -0.26 17.63 2.61
CA ILE A 136 -1.06 16.43 2.60
C ILE A 136 -2.29 16.75 3.43
N SER A 137 -3.20 17.45 2.77
CA SER A 137 -4.50 17.82 3.31
C SER A 137 -5.55 17.35 2.33
N THR A 138 -6.48 16.61 2.89
CA THR A 138 -7.72 16.21 2.26
C THR A 138 -8.79 16.97 3.01
N GLY A 139 -9.82 17.48 2.33
CA GLY A 139 -10.90 18.24 3.00
C GLY A 139 -11.64 17.49 4.11
N VAL A 140 -11.26 16.23 4.38
CA VAL A 140 -11.76 15.36 5.44
C VAL A 140 -10.65 15.13 6.47
N THR A 141 -10.89 15.51 7.72
CA THR A 141 -9.91 15.48 8.82
C THR A 141 -9.34 14.09 9.13
N ARG A 142 -10.16 13.02 9.02
CA ARG A 142 -9.75 11.64 9.39
C ARG A 142 -8.91 10.93 8.34
N TRP A 143 -8.93 11.41 7.10
CA TRP A 143 -8.18 10.78 6.00
C TRP A 143 -6.67 10.81 6.24
N LYS A 144 -6.20 11.67 7.16
CA LYS A 144 -4.84 11.62 7.70
C LYS A 144 -4.51 10.26 8.34
N ASP A 145 -5.47 9.62 8.99
CA ASP A 145 -5.27 8.38 9.74
C ASP A 145 -4.95 7.21 8.80
N GLN A 146 -5.36 7.28 7.53
CA GLN A 146 -5.04 6.24 6.56
C GLN A 146 -3.54 6.09 6.30
N PHE A 147 -2.76 7.16 6.48
CA PHE A 147 -1.30 7.09 6.41
C PHE A 147 -0.69 6.29 7.57
N THR A 148 -1.42 6.08 8.67
CA THR A 148 -0.96 5.21 9.77
C THR A 148 -0.84 3.74 9.34
N LYS A 149 -1.48 3.33 8.24
CA LYS A 149 -1.22 2.01 7.59
C LYS A 149 0.26 1.81 7.23
N LEU A 150 1.02 2.88 7.00
CA LEU A 150 2.45 2.79 6.70
C LEU A 150 3.27 2.18 7.86
N ARG A 151 2.74 2.17 9.09
CA ARG A 151 3.38 1.50 10.24
C ARG A 151 3.59 -0.01 10.03
N ILE A 152 2.89 -0.63 9.07
CA ILE A 152 3.14 -2.01 8.62
C ILE A 152 4.59 -2.20 8.18
N PHE A 153 5.21 -1.18 7.56
CA PHE A 153 6.60 -1.27 7.13
C PHE A 153 7.60 -1.32 8.30
N GLU A 154 7.18 -0.98 9.52
CA GLU A 154 8.02 -1.07 10.72
C GLU A 154 7.93 -2.43 11.43
N MET A 155 6.97 -3.29 11.04
CA MET A 155 6.74 -4.64 11.60
C MET A 155 7.77 -5.67 11.10
N VAL A 156 9.06 -5.35 11.27
CA VAL A 156 10.21 -6.11 10.74
C VAL A 156 10.41 -7.49 11.37
N GLU A 157 9.59 -7.86 12.36
CA GLU A 157 9.48 -9.22 12.87
C GLU A 157 8.78 -10.20 11.92
N TYR A 158 8.07 -9.69 10.90
CA TYR A 158 7.45 -10.47 9.83
C TYR A 158 8.22 -10.31 8.53
N GLU A 159 8.36 -11.39 7.77
CA GLU A 159 8.93 -11.34 6.42
C GLU A 159 7.93 -10.80 5.40
N ARG A 160 6.63 -11.09 5.54
CA ARG A 160 5.56 -10.59 4.68
C ARG A 160 4.32 -10.26 5.49
N VAL A 161 3.69 -9.16 5.15
CA VAL A 161 2.39 -8.77 5.69
C VAL A 161 1.44 -8.53 4.54
N LEU A 162 0.30 -9.22 4.56
CA LEU A 162 -0.85 -8.92 3.72
C LEU A 162 -1.73 -7.91 4.45
N PHE A 163 -1.95 -6.75 3.87
CA PHE A 163 -2.92 -5.77 4.32
C PHE A 163 -4.26 -5.94 3.61
N ILE A 164 -5.35 -5.85 4.37
CA ILE A 164 -6.72 -5.90 3.90
C ILE A 164 -7.54 -4.83 4.63
N ASP A 165 -8.26 -3.99 3.89
CA ASP A 165 -9.19 -3.03 4.47
C ASP A 165 -10.34 -3.74 5.20
N ALA A 166 -10.80 -3.15 6.31
CA ALA A 166 -11.76 -3.76 7.23
C ALA A 166 -13.11 -4.09 6.58
N ASP A 167 -13.53 -3.32 5.57
CA ASP A 167 -14.76 -3.47 4.79
C ASP A 167 -14.64 -4.50 3.65
N THR A 168 -13.90 -5.59 3.90
CA THR A 168 -13.70 -6.67 2.95
C THR A 168 -14.57 -7.89 3.28
N LEU A 169 -15.29 -8.40 2.28
CA LEU A 169 -15.97 -9.69 2.32
C LEU A 169 -15.02 -10.78 1.82
N ILE A 170 -14.70 -11.77 2.65
CA ILE A 170 -13.93 -12.95 2.28
C ILE A 170 -14.90 -14.06 1.86
N VAL A 171 -14.61 -14.71 0.74
CA VAL A 171 -15.44 -15.77 0.15
C VAL A 171 -14.80 -17.14 0.34
N GLU A 172 -13.46 -17.20 0.38
CA GLU A 172 -12.65 -18.40 0.58
C GLU A 172 -11.37 -18.10 1.36
N PRO A 173 -10.68 -19.11 1.95
CA PRO A 173 -9.43 -18.92 2.65
C PRO A 173 -8.33 -18.29 1.78
N ILE A 174 -7.66 -17.28 2.34
CA ILE A 174 -6.71 -16.42 1.62
C ILE A 174 -5.25 -16.62 2.01
N ASP A 175 -4.97 -17.48 2.99
CA ASP A 175 -3.62 -17.76 3.49
C ASP A 175 -2.68 -18.35 2.43
N GLY A 176 -3.22 -18.96 1.38
CA GLY A 176 -2.44 -19.45 0.23
C GLY A 176 -1.71 -18.36 -0.56
N ILE A 177 -2.00 -17.07 -0.34
CA ILE A 177 -1.30 -15.98 -1.04
C ILE A 177 0.19 -15.93 -0.72
N PHE A 178 0.58 -16.37 0.49
CA PHE A 178 1.97 -16.43 0.92
C PHE A 178 2.78 -17.52 0.20
N ASP A 179 2.10 -18.43 -0.50
CA ASP A 179 2.72 -19.49 -1.27
C ASP A 179 2.95 -19.08 -2.74
N GLU A 180 2.49 -17.90 -3.17
CA GLU A 180 2.76 -17.41 -4.51
C GLU A 180 4.25 -17.08 -4.70
N LEU A 181 4.85 -17.60 -5.78
CA LEU A 181 6.29 -17.45 -6.05
C LEU A 181 6.76 -15.99 -6.05
N MET A 182 5.92 -15.09 -6.58
CA MET A 182 6.12 -13.63 -6.63
C MET A 182 6.07 -12.97 -5.25
N VAL A 183 5.24 -13.49 -4.35
CA VAL A 183 5.13 -13.03 -2.96
C VAL A 183 6.35 -13.51 -2.17
N GLN A 184 6.81 -14.73 -2.44
CA GLN A 184 7.95 -15.32 -1.75
C GLN A 184 9.28 -14.67 -2.11
N THR A 185 9.44 -14.18 -3.33
CA THR A 185 10.73 -13.72 -3.86
C THR A 185 10.81 -12.19 -3.89
N PRO A 186 11.73 -11.56 -3.13
CA PRO A 186 11.95 -10.13 -3.21
C PRO A 186 12.35 -9.66 -4.60
N MET A 187 11.84 -8.50 -4.98
CA MET A 187 12.22 -7.79 -6.19
C MET A 187 13.51 -7.00 -5.96
N THR A 188 14.22 -6.72 -7.04
CA THR A 188 15.39 -5.82 -7.02
C THR A 188 14.97 -4.45 -7.50
N THR A 189 15.31 -3.42 -6.73
CA THR A 189 15.04 -2.03 -7.11
C THR A 189 15.80 -1.66 -8.38
N LEU A 190 15.10 -1.06 -9.33
CA LEU A 190 15.60 -0.71 -10.66
C LEU A 190 16.34 0.63 -10.63
N LEU A 191 17.44 0.71 -9.86
CA LEU A 191 18.24 1.94 -9.68
C LEU A 191 18.84 2.49 -11.00
N HIS A 192 18.88 1.68 -12.06
CA HIS A 192 19.25 2.13 -13.39
C HIS A 192 18.23 3.12 -14.02
N ARG A 193 17.00 3.20 -13.49
CA ARG A 193 15.97 4.19 -13.89
C ARG A 193 16.27 5.56 -13.26
N THR A 194 17.44 6.13 -13.56
CA THR A 194 17.97 7.31 -12.87
C THR A 194 17.09 8.56 -12.98
N SER A 195 16.26 8.69 -14.01
CA SER A 195 15.28 9.79 -14.12
C SER A 195 14.14 9.70 -13.10
N GLU A 196 13.86 8.49 -12.62
CA GLU A 196 12.77 8.18 -11.71
C GLU A 196 13.17 8.19 -10.25
N VAL A 197 14.47 8.10 -9.97
CA VAL A 197 15.05 8.24 -8.64
C VAL A 197 15.24 9.72 -8.33
N LYS A 198 14.59 10.22 -7.28
CA LYS A 198 14.64 11.64 -6.90
C LYS A 198 15.70 11.87 -5.83
N SER A 199 16.51 12.91 -5.99
CA SER A 199 17.61 13.23 -5.08
C SER A 199 17.17 13.90 -3.78
N ASP A 200 15.92 14.37 -3.73
CA ASP A 200 15.26 14.98 -2.58
C ASP A 200 14.36 13.99 -1.81
N GLU A 201 14.47 12.70 -2.13
CA GLU A 201 13.89 11.58 -1.37
C GLU A 201 15.01 10.81 -0.66
N LYS A 202 14.67 10.10 0.43
CA LYS A 202 15.62 9.17 1.07
C LYS A 202 15.99 8.04 0.11
N PRO A 203 17.16 7.40 0.29
CA PRO A 203 17.56 6.28 -0.56
C PRO A 203 16.55 5.14 -0.60
N LEU A 204 16.27 4.63 -1.80
CA LEU A 204 15.41 3.47 -2.05
C LEU A 204 16.07 2.19 -1.50
N PRO A 205 15.33 1.24 -0.92
CA PRO A 205 15.92 -0.04 -0.52
C PRO A 205 16.43 -0.82 -1.75
N ILE A 206 17.45 -1.67 -1.59
CA ILE A 206 18.00 -2.47 -2.70
C ILE A 206 17.07 -3.59 -3.15
N ASN A 207 16.34 -4.16 -2.18
CA ASN A 207 15.30 -5.15 -2.40
C ASN A 207 14.00 -4.70 -1.76
N TYR A 208 12.89 -5.02 -2.39
CA TYR A 208 11.56 -4.75 -1.86
C TYR A 208 10.63 -5.91 -2.19
N SER A 209 9.50 -6.00 -1.50
CA SER A 209 8.37 -6.81 -1.95
C SER A 209 7.14 -5.94 -1.78
N PHE A 210 6.44 -5.71 -2.88
CA PHE A 210 5.17 -4.99 -2.88
C PHE A 210 4.33 -5.55 -4.03
N ALA A 211 3.25 -6.23 -3.67
CA ALA A 211 2.30 -6.82 -4.60
C ALA A 211 0.90 -6.32 -4.24
N ALA A 212 0.08 -6.00 -5.23
CA ALA A 212 -1.25 -5.45 -5.00
C ALA A 212 -2.20 -5.94 -6.09
N ARG A 213 -3.47 -5.55 -6.00
CA ARG A 213 -4.46 -5.75 -7.06
C ARG A 213 -4.78 -4.45 -7.76
N SER A 214 -4.84 -4.51 -9.10
CA SER A 214 -5.41 -3.47 -9.94
C SER A 214 -6.72 -2.95 -9.38
N ASP A 215 -6.84 -1.63 -9.35
CA ASP A 215 -8.07 -0.98 -8.92
C ASP A 215 -9.06 -0.94 -10.08
N ASN A 216 -10.18 -1.64 -9.93
CA ASN A 216 -11.23 -1.75 -10.94
C ASN A 216 -11.88 -0.38 -11.24
N ALA A 217 -11.67 0.64 -10.40
CA ALA A 217 -12.04 2.02 -10.71
C ALA A 217 -11.48 2.50 -12.07
N PHE A 218 -10.34 1.94 -12.51
CA PHE A 218 -9.69 2.31 -13.76
C PHE A 218 -9.97 1.33 -14.93
N SER A 219 -10.83 0.34 -14.72
CA SER A 219 -11.17 -0.68 -15.74
C SER A 219 -12.67 -0.86 -15.95
N GLY A 220 -13.48 0.12 -15.58
CA GLY A 220 -14.95 0.10 -15.76
C GLY A 220 -15.74 -0.10 -14.47
N GLU A 221 -15.12 0.12 -13.31
CA GLU A 221 -15.75 0.01 -11.99
C GLU A 221 -16.48 -1.33 -11.86
N ARG A 222 -17.80 -1.34 -11.68
CA ARG A 222 -18.59 -2.56 -11.50
C ARG A 222 -18.87 -3.31 -12.81
N ASP A 223 -18.79 -2.60 -13.93
CA ASP A 223 -19.02 -3.13 -15.27
C ASP A 223 -17.74 -3.61 -15.94
N HIS A 224 -16.62 -3.64 -15.22
CA HIS A 224 -15.32 -4.11 -15.72
C HIS A 224 -15.41 -5.52 -16.36
N PRO A 225 -14.61 -5.84 -17.39
CA PRO A 225 -14.60 -7.19 -17.99
C PRO A 225 -14.04 -8.23 -17.01
N PHE A 226 -14.48 -9.49 -17.10
CA PHE A 226 -14.01 -10.57 -16.22
C PHE A 226 -13.23 -11.64 -17.02
N PRO A 227 -11.99 -11.99 -16.65
CA PRO A 227 -11.19 -11.38 -15.58
C PRO A 227 -10.76 -9.93 -15.93
N PRO A 228 -10.57 -9.05 -14.92
CA PRO A 228 -10.18 -7.65 -15.13
C PRO A 228 -8.79 -7.54 -15.76
N PRO A 229 -8.58 -6.61 -16.72
CA PRO A 229 -7.27 -6.30 -17.24
C PRO A 229 -6.41 -5.60 -16.18
N PRO A 230 -5.09 -5.74 -16.24
CA PRO A 230 -4.18 -4.92 -15.44
C PRO A 230 -4.38 -3.43 -15.72
N THR A 231 -4.21 -2.63 -14.67
CA THR A 231 -4.31 -1.16 -14.67
C THR A 231 -2.95 -0.55 -14.29
N GLU A 232 -2.82 0.76 -14.51
CA GLU A 232 -1.63 1.50 -14.06
C GLU A 232 -1.56 1.64 -12.53
N SER A 233 -2.73 1.73 -11.88
CA SER A 233 -2.87 1.97 -10.45
C SER A 233 -3.53 0.81 -9.72
N PHE A 234 -3.03 0.49 -8.53
CA PHE A 234 -3.61 -0.51 -7.63
C PHE A 234 -4.49 0.12 -6.55
N SER A 235 -5.33 -0.70 -5.94
CA SER A 235 -6.11 -0.35 -4.74
C SER A 235 -5.25 -0.53 -3.48
N ALA A 236 -5.30 0.43 -2.55
CA ALA A 236 -4.65 0.30 -1.25
C ALA A 236 -5.47 -0.50 -0.22
N GLY A 237 -6.61 -1.06 -0.61
CA GLY A 237 -7.41 -1.94 0.24
C GLY A 237 -6.97 -3.40 0.26
N PHE A 238 -6.10 -3.81 -0.68
CA PHE A 238 -5.54 -5.17 -0.71
C PHE A 238 -4.13 -5.18 -1.30
N TRP A 239 -3.13 -5.29 -0.45
CA TRP A 239 -1.72 -5.33 -0.87
C TRP A 239 -0.87 -6.12 0.12
N LEU A 240 0.21 -6.70 -0.39
CA LEU A 240 1.19 -7.45 0.37
C LEU A 240 2.54 -6.77 0.25
N ALA A 241 3.22 -6.59 1.37
CA ALA A 241 4.58 -6.08 1.37
C ALA A 241 5.51 -6.86 2.29
N ALA A 242 6.81 -6.70 2.05
CA ALA A 242 7.82 -7.00 3.05
C ALA A 242 8.02 -5.76 3.95
N PRO A 243 7.80 -5.87 5.27
CA PRO A 243 8.18 -4.82 6.19
C PRO A 243 9.66 -4.45 6.06
N SER A 244 9.95 -3.16 6.01
CA SER A 244 11.30 -2.63 5.95
C SER A 244 11.31 -1.19 6.49
N ARG A 245 12.15 -0.94 7.50
CA ARG A 245 12.38 0.42 8.00
C ARG A 245 12.93 1.36 6.92
N GLU A 246 13.71 0.84 5.97
CA GLU A 246 14.16 1.62 4.80
C GLU A 246 12.99 2.06 3.94
N MET A 247 12.03 1.15 3.71
CA MET A 247 10.84 1.46 2.93
C MET A 247 9.97 2.50 3.65
N TYR A 248 9.80 2.37 4.97
CA TYR A 248 9.10 3.37 5.77
C TYR A 248 9.77 4.75 5.70
N ASP A 249 11.10 4.77 5.86
CA ASP A 249 11.92 5.98 5.73
C ASP A 249 11.80 6.62 4.35
N TYR A 250 11.83 5.80 3.29
CA TYR A 250 11.61 6.26 1.91
C TYR A 250 10.22 6.89 1.76
N LEU A 251 9.15 6.15 2.10
CA LEU A 251 7.77 6.61 1.94
C LEU A 251 7.49 7.90 2.73
N THR A 252 8.01 8.00 3.94
CA THR A 252 7.89 9.23 4.75
C THR A 252 8.67 10.40 4.16
N SER A 253 9.83 10.16 3.52
CA SER A 253 10.58 11.21 2.82
C SER A 253 9.86 11.73 1.57
N VAL A 254 9.15 10.85 0.83
CA VAL A 254 8.31 11.23 -0.31
C VAL A 254 7.24 12.23 0.13
N MET A 255 6.62 12.00 1.29
CA MET A 255 5.64 12.92 1.86
C MET A 255 6.22 14.30 2.19
N GLN A 256 7.49 14.42 2.53
CA GLN A 256 8.11 15.73 2.83
C GLN A 256 8.26 16.64 1.59
N ASN A 257 8.03 16.10 0.40
CA ASN A 257 8.20 16.81 -0.86
C ASN A 257 6.87 17.37 -1.37
N TRP A 258 6.74 18.70 -1.37
CA TRP A 258 5.54 19.41 -1.84
C TRP A 258 5.09 18.93 -3.23
N ARG A 259 3.82 18.50 -3.34
CA ARG A 259 3.18 18.04 -4.59
C ARG A 259 3.90 16.86 -5.27
N ARG A 260 4.64 16.05 -4.51
CA ARG A 260 5.29 14.85 -5.07
C ARG A 260 4.30 13.85 -5.63
N PHE A 261 3.12 13.76 -5.00
CA PHE A 261 1.96 13.00 -5.45
C PHE A 261 0.68 13.81 -5.20
N ASN A 262 -0.43 13.39 -5.81
CA ASN A 262 -1.75 13.98 -5.54
C ASN A 262 -2.36 13.28 -4.31
N PRO A 263 -2.59 13.94 -3.17
CA PRO A 263 -3.04 13.27 -1.95
C PRO A 263 -4.53 12.92 -1.93
N HIS A 264 -5.26 13.09 -3.05
CA HIS A 264 -6.72 12.91 -3.10
C HIS A 264 -7.18 11.51 -2.64
N THR A 265 -6.45 10.45 -2.99
CA THR A 265 -6.74 9.08 -2.48
C THR A 265 -5.79 8.67 -1.34
N MET A 266 -5.35 9.64 -0.54
CA MET A 266 -4.62 9.41 0.71
C MET A 266 -3.32 8.60 0.49
N GLU A 267 -3.08 7.59 1.32
CA GLU A 267 -1.95 6.67 1.25
C GLU A 267 -1.94 5.87 -0.06
N GLN A 268 -3.09 5.57 -0.68
CA GLN A 268 -3.13 4.91 -1.99
C GLN A 268 -2.36 5.71 -3.03
N SER A 269 -2.50 7.04 -3.02
CA SER A 269 -1.76 7.89 -3.96
C SER A 269 -0.25 7.92 -3.67
N LEU A 270 0.15 7.90 -2.41
CA LEU A 270 1.56 7.77 -2.02
C LEU A 270 2.15 6.42 -2.48
N LEU A 271 1.44 5.32 -2.20
CA LEU A 271 1.86 3.97 -2.55
C LEU A 271 1.90 3.81 -4.08
N ASN A 272 0.90 4.30 -4.81
CA ASN A 272 0.91 4.29 -6.27
C ASN A 272 2.06 5.14 -6.82
N TYR A 273 2.40 6.29 -6.21
CA TYR A 273 3.60 7.04 -6.58
C TYR A 273 4.87 6.20 -6.37
N ALA A 274 5.07 5.66 -5.17
CA ALA A 274 6.28 4.93 -4.79
C ALA A 274 6.49 3.68 -5.64
N PHE A 275 5.41 2.96 -5.89
CA PHE A 275 5.44 1.66 -6.56
C PHE A 275 4.96 1.68 -8.01
N ARG A 276 4.75 2.85 -8.63
CA ARG A 276 4.29 2.99 -10.04
C ARG A 276 5.07 2.10 -11.03
N ARG A 277 4.39 1.61 -12.07
CA ARG A 277 4.95 0.70 -13.10
C ARG A 277 6.23 1.22 -13.77
N ASN A 278 6.28 2.51 -14.05
CA ASN A 278 7.43 3.16 -14.66
C ASN A 278 8.51 3.60 -13.66
N GLY A 279 8.27 3.46 -12.35
CA GLY A 279 9.15 3.89 -11.27
C GLY A 279 10.29 2.90 -10.97
N PRO A 280 11.13 3.17 -9.98
CA PRO A 280 12.26 2.31 -9.63
C PRO A 280 11.83 1.04 -8.88
N MET A 281 10.64 1.03 -8.29
CA MET A 281 10.11 -0.10 -7.50
C MET A 281 8.71 -0.50 -8.00
N PRO A 282 8.53 -0.92 -9.26
CA PRO A 282 7.19 -1.27 -9.77
C PRO A 282 6.51 -2.35 -8.90
N TRP A 283 5.24 -2.13 -8.58
CA TRP A 283 4.41 -3.11 -7.87
C TRP A 283 4.19 -4.36 -8.72
N TYR A 284 4.09 -5.50 -8.05
CA TYR A 284 3.74 -6.77 -8.67
C TYR A 284 2.21 -6.96 -8.73
N GLU A 285 1.68 -7.34 -9.90
CA GLU A 285 0.25 -7.61 -10.07
C GLU A 285 -0.13 -8.98 -9.49
N LEU A 286 -0.84 -9.01 -8.37
CA LEU A 286 -1.43 -10.25 -7.83
C LEU A 286 -2.47 -10.80 -8.81
N GLY A 287 -2.70 -12.11 -8.86
CA GLY A 287 -3.74 -12.68 -9.73
C GLY A 287 -5.16 -12.19 -9.40
N TRP A 288 -6.02 -12.08 -10.41
CA TRP A 288 -7.39 -11.53 -10.28
C TRP A 288 -8.23 -12.25 -9.23
N GLN A 289 -7.96 -13.53 -8.95
CA GLN A 289 -8.67 -14.32 -7.95
C GLN A 289 -8.54 -13.78 -6.52
N TRP A 290 -7.54 -12.95 -6.21
CA TRP A 290 -7.30 -12.53 -4.83
C TRP A 290 -8.26 -11.47 -4.35
N SER A 291 -8.40 -10.38 -5.11
CA SER A 291 -9.21 -9.24 -4.69
C SER A 291 -9.76 -8.45 -5.86
N ALA A 292 -10.99 -7.95 -5.67
CA ALA A 292 -11.67 -7.01 -6.55
C ALA A 292 -12.22 -5.83 -5.74
N THR A 293 -11.85 -4.61 -6.14
CA THR A 293 -12.63 -3.40 -5.82
C THR A 293 -13.82 -3.30 -6.77
N TRP A 294 -14.84 -2.52 -6.42
CA TRP A 294 -16.06 -2.40 -7.24
C TRP A 294 -16.65 -3.77 -7.62
N PRO A 295 -16.82 -4.70 -6.66
CA PRO A 295 -17.16 -6.08 -6.96
C PRO A 295 -18.52 -6.18 -7.63
N SER A 296 -18.64 -7.13 -8.55
CA SER A 296 -19.86 -7.54 -9.21
C SER A 296 -20.20 -8.99 -8.88
N MET A 297 -21.40 -9.44 -9.24
CA MET A 297 -21.75 -10.87 -9.14
C MET A 297 -20.85 -11.74 -10.03
N ARG A 298 -20.28 -11.20 -11.12
CA ARG A 298 -19.32 -11.93 -11.96
C ARG A 298 -18.02 -12.24 -11.22
N ASP A 299 -17.55 -11.32 -10.37
CA ASP A 299 -16.36 -11.54 -9.54
C ASP A 299 -16.61 -12.64 -8.51
N PHE A 300 -17.77 -12.57 -7.85
CA PHE A 300 -18.19 -13.57 -6.87
C PHE A 300 -18.34 -14.97 -7.51
N GLU A 301 -19.07 -15.08 -8.61
CA GLU A 301 -19.29 -16.34 -9.35
C GLU A 301 -18.00 -16.87 -9.99
N GLY A 302 -17.12 -15.96 -10.39
CA GLY A 302 -15.81 -16.25 -10.96
C GLY A 302 -14.76 -16.71 -9.95
N GLY A 303 -15.09 -16.70 -8.65
CA GLY A 303 -14.21 -17.21 -7.60
C GLY A 303 -13.19 -16.21 -7.05
N VAL A 304 -13.49 -14.91 -7.10
CA VAL A 304 -12.68 -13.91 -6.41
C VAL A 304 -12.83 -14.10 -4.89
N LYS A 305 -11.70 -14.22 -4.20
CA LYS A 305 -11.64 -14.60 -2.78
C LYS A 305 -11.95 -13.47 -1.82
N THR A 306 -11.65 -12.22 -2.20
CA THR A 306 -12.00 -11.05 -1.39
C THR A 306 -12.67 -9.96 -2.23
N LEU A 307 -13.77 -9.42 -1.72
CA LEU A 307 -14.53 -8.37 -2.37
C LEU A 307 -14.48 -7.13 -1.49
N HIS A 308 -14.01 -6.00 -2.02
CA HIS A 308 -13.82 -4.76 -1.27
C HIS A 308 -14.85 -3.72 -1.72
N GLU A 309 -15.74 -3.35 -0.81
CA GLU A 309 -16.80 -2.36 -1.05
C GLU A 309 -17.24 -1.71 0.26
N LYS A 310 -17.79 -0.50 0.17
CA LYS A 310 -18.42 0.16 1.33
C LYS A 310 -19.82 -0.39 1.54
N TRP A 311 -19.91 -1.57 2.15
CA TRP A 311 -21.14 -2.36 2.30
C TRP A 311 -22.29 -1.66 3.03
N ASP A 312 -22.02 -0.59 3.78
CA ASP A 312 -23.03 0.28 4.41
C ASP A 312 -23.66 1.30 3.45
N ARG A 313 -23.04 1.53 2.28
CA ARG A 313 -23.38 2.66 1.39
C ARG A 313 -23.62 2.27 -0.06
N THR A 314 -22.95 1.22 -0.55
CA THR A 314 -22.92 0.87 -1.98
C THR A 314 -22.62 -0.62 -2.16
N GLY A 315 -22.68 -1.06 -3.42
CA GLY A 315 -22.46 -2.44 -3.85
C GLY A 315 -23.74 -3.11 -4.35
N PRO A 316 -23.62 -4.27 -5.02
CA PRO A 316 -24.78 -5.11 -5.36
C PRO A 316 -25.53 -5.55 -4.11
N GLU A 317 -26.86 -5.49 -4.15
CA GLU A 317 -27.74 -5.89 -3.03
C GLU A 317 -27.40 -7.30 -2.56
N GLU A 318 -27.20 -8.23 -3.49
CA GLU A 318 -26.91 -9.63 -3.20
C GLU A 318 -25.57 -9.84 -2.49
N LEU A 319 -24.57 -8.99 -2.76
CA LEU A 319 -23.28 -9.03 -2.06
C LEU A 319 -23.37 -8.33 -0.70
N GLY A 320 -24.13 -7.24 -0.62
CA GLY A 320 -24.46 -6.57 0.65
C GLY A 320 -25.16 -7.51 1.63
N GLU A 321 -26.16 -8.26 1.16
CA GLU A 321 -26.86 -9.28 1.97
C GLU A 321 -25.92 -10.38 2.47
N LYS A 322 -24.94 -10.80 1.66
CA LYS A 322 -23.91 -11.76 2.09
C LYS A 322 -23.05 -11.18 3.20
N TRP A 323 -22.59 -9.95 3.06
CA TRP A 323 -21.81 -9.29 4.11
C TRP A 323 -22.60 -9.14 5.41
N GLN A 324 -23.87 -8.72 5.33
CA GLN A 324 -24.75 -8.62 6.50
C GLN A 324 -24.96 -9.98 7.17
N ARG A 325 -25.10 -11.07 6.40
CA ARG A 325 -25.19 -12.42 6.95
C ARG A 325 -23.94 -12.80 7.74
N VAL A 326 -22.75 -12.54 7.21
CA VAL A 326 -21.49 -12.82 7.90
C VAL A 326 -21.37 -12.00 9.18
N LYS A 327 -21.80 -10.73 9.15
CA LYS A 327 -21.88 -9.89 10.35
C LYS A 327 -22.82 -10.52 11.41
N SER A 328 -24.01 -10.99 11.04
CA SER A 328 -24.94 -11.64 11.97
C SER A 328 -24.40 -12.98 12.52
N GLU A 329 -23.66 -13.75 11.70
CA GLU A 329 -22.99 -14.98 12.13
C GLU A 329 -21.90 -14.68 13.17
N MET A 330 -21.11 -13.62 12.96
CA MET A 330 -20.13 -13.10 13.92
C MET A 330 -20.78 -12.69 15.25
N GLU A 331 -21.87 -11.93 15.21
CA GLU A 331 -22.61 -11.52 16.41
C GLU A 331 -23.15 -12.74 17.19
N THR A 332 -23.69 -13.73 16.47
CA THR A 332 -24.18 -14.98 17.06
C THR A 332 -23.05 -15.80 17.69
N PHE A 333 -21.88 -15.83 17.05
CA PHE A 333 -20.71 -16.55 17.56
C PHE A 333 -20.23 -15.99 18.89
N GLN A 334 -20.24 -14.66 19.06
CA GLN A 334 -19.74 -13.98 20.26
C GLN A 334 -20.71 -14.01 21.46
N GLN A 335 -21.96 -14.39 21.24
CA GLN A 335 -22.93 -14.62 22.31
C GLN A 335 -22.77 -16.00 22.99
N LYS A 336 -22.01 -16.91 22.37
CA LYS A 336 -21.66 -18.23 22.92
C LYS A 336 -20.36 -18.14 23.70
#